data_AF-A0A2M6ZZZ0-F1
#
_entry.id   AF-A0A2M6ZZZ0-F1
#
_cell.length_a   1.000
_cell.length_b   1.000
_cell.length_c   1.000
_cell.angle_alpha   90.00
_cell.angle_beta   90.00
_cell.angle_gamma   90.00
#
_symmetry.space_group_name_H-M   'P 1'
#
loop_
_entity.id
_entity.type
_entity.pdbx_description
1 polymer ?
#
loop_
_entity_poly.entity_id
_entity_poly.type
_entity_poly.pdbx_seq_one_letter_code
_entity_poly.pdbx_strand_id
1 'polypeptide(L)'
;EIYPLSLNDVDMDVIRFYTNSIHTINEASKYDKEEGTTLLEMSKEALFKMIEIDTRLCEIQRGDDETNGIKNYINKMKTYLPRFALLLFIIDYFYDENIADTMIELDHMVRAEQLVNYFINSARGIFNDSEKTNEINVVNRIMKQQGMTKMEQIKKLHQKGYSGVDIAKIIKSPASYVSKVLSNSK
;
A
#
# COMPACT_ATOMS: atom_id res chain seq x y z
N GLU A 1 9.05 10.22 -15.65
CA GLU A 1 8.14 9.98 -16.79
C GLU A 1 7.52 8.62 -16.58
N ILE A 2 6.22 8.43 -16.82
CA ILE A 2 5.61 7.10 -16.73
C ILE A 2 5.81 6.45 -18.09
N TYR A 3 6.60 5.39 -18.15
CA TYR A 3 6.84 4.62 -19.37
C TYR A 3 6.52 3.14 -19.13
N PRO A 4 6.12 2.39 -20.17
CA PRO A 4 5.91 0.96 -20.06
C PRO A 4 7.20 0.26 -19.66
N LEU A 5 7.10 -0.77 -18.82
CA LEU A 5 8.21 -1.66 -18.52
C LEU A 5 8.82 -2.19 -19.84
N SER A 6 10.11 -2.00 -20.06
CA SER A 6 10.82 -2.62 -21.19
C SER A 6 11.55 -3.88 -20.72
N LEU A 7 11.90 -4.78 -21.65
CA LEU A 7 12.70 -5.98 -21.32
C LEU A 7 14.07 -5.62 -20.74
N ASN A 8 14.57 -4.41 -20.96
CA ASN A 8 15.82 -3.94 -20.37
C ASN A 8 15.66 -3.49 -18.90
N ASP A 9 14.43 -3.22 -18.46
CA ASP A 9 14.11 -2.83 -17.08
C ASP A 9 13.88 -4.04 -16.17
N VAL A 10 13.79 -5.24 -16.75
CA VAL A 10 13.53 -6.48 -16.02
C VAL A 10 14.75 -7.37 -16.11
N ASP A 11 15.29 -7.72 -14.96
CA ASP A 11 16.37 -8.70 -14.88
C ASP A 11 15.92 -10.04 -15.47
N MET A 12 16.70 -10.58 -16.40
CA MET A 12 16.44 -11.87 -17.03
C MET A 12 16.41 -13.01 -16.00
N ASP A 13 17.08 -12.85 -14.85
CA ASP A 13 17.01 -13.81 -13.75
C ASP A 13 15.65 -13.78 -13.06
N VAL A 14 15.01 -12.61 -12.93
CA VAL A 14 13.64 -12.48 -12.42
C VAL A 14 12.65 -13.11 -13.40
N ILE A 15 12.85 -12.89 -14.71
CA ILE A 15 12.01 -13.55 -15.74
C ILE A 15 12.16 -15.06 -15.67
N ARG A 16 13.40 -15.58 -15.59
CA ARG A 16 13.66 -17.02 -15.46
C ARG A 16 13.05 -17.60 -14.20
N PHE A 17 13.23 -16.93 -13.06
CA PHE A 17 12.57 -17.32 -11.82
C PHE A 17 11.06 -17.37 -12.04
N TYR A 18 10.43 -16.30 -12.52
CA TYR A 18 8.99 -16.29 -12.74
C TYR A 18 8.52 -17.42 -13.67
N THR A 19 9.17 -17.60 -14.81
CA THR A 19 8.81 -18.65 -15.78
C THR A 19 9.03 -20.04 -15.22
N ASN A 20 10.09 -20.31 -14.49
CA ASN A 20 10.33 -21.65 -13.96
C ASN A 20 9.49 -21.93 -12.72
N SER A 21 9.34 -20.94 -11.85
CA SER A 21 8.72 -21.10 -10.55
C SER A 21 7.20 -20.99 -10.61
N ILE A 22 6.69 -19.89 -11.16
CA ILE A 22 5.25 -19.62 -11.17
C ILE A 22 4.53 -20.51 -12.18
N HIS A 23 5.18 -20.83 -13.31
CA HIS A 23 4.61 -21.77 -14.27
C HIS A 23 4.47 -23.17 -13.66
N THR A 24 5.52 -23.68 -12.98
CA THR A 24 5.46 -24.98 -12.28
C THR A 24 4.36 -25.01 -11.22
N ILE A 25 4.23 -23.96 -10.41
CA ILE A 25 3.14 -23.86 -9.42
C ILE A 25 1.76 -23.91 -10.13
N ASN A 26 1.57 -23.16 -11.22
CA ASN A 26 0.30 -23.14 -11.96
C ASN A 26 -0.03 -24.48 -12.63
N GLU A 27 0.96 -25.18 -13.18
CA GLU A 27 0.73 -26.49 -13.79
C GLU A 27 0.39 -27.56 -12.75
N ALA A 28 1.03 -27.50 -11.58
CA ALA A 28 0.81 -28.43 -10.48
C ALA A 28 -0.45 -28.11 -9.66
N SER A 29 -0.85 -26.85 -9.56
CA SER A 29 -2.01 -26.39 -8.79
C SER A 29 -3.23 -26.21 -9.69
N LYS A 30 -3.80 -27.33 -10.16
CA LYS A 30 -5.06 -27.29 -10.91
C LYS A 30 -6.24 -27.10 -9.97
N TYR A 31 -7.10 -26.12 -10.27
CA TYR A 31 -8.38 -25.97 -9.60
C TYR A 31 -9.29 -27.15 -10.00
N ASP A 32 -9.38 -28.15 -9.14
CA ASP A 32 -10.33 -29.25 -9.28
C ASP A 32 -11.55 -29.00 -8.37
N LYS A 33 -12.74 -29.21 -8.93
CA LYS A 33 -14.02 -28.85 -8.30
C LYS A 33 -14.74 -30.06 -7.69
N GLU A 34 -14.22 -31.27 -7.86
CA GLU A 34 -14.78 -32.51 -7.32
C GLU A 34 -13.72 -33.36 -6.59
N GLU A 35 -14.22 -34.26 -5.72
CA GLU A 35 -13.57 -35.10 -4.69
C GLU A 35 -12.04 -35.30 -4.74
N GLY A 36 -11.37 -34.97 -3.62
CA GLY A 36 -9.93 -35.17 -3.41
C GLY A 36 -9.18 -33.94 -2.86
N THR A 37 -9.88 -32.83 -2.65
CA THR A 37 -9.28 -31.59 -2.13
C THR A 37 -8.86 -31.76 -0.67
N THR A 38 -7.57 -31.53 -0.41
CA THR A 38 -7.06 -31.44 0.97
C THR A 38 -7.32 -30.02 1.47
N LEU A 39 -8.08 -29.90 2.56
CA LEU A 39 -8.22 -28.63 3.25
C LEU A 39 -6.89 -28.30 3.93
N LEU A 40 -6.27 -27.20 3.53
CA LEU A 40 -5.12 -26.66 4.25
C LEU A 40 -5.61 -26.00 5.53
N GLU A 41 -5.09 -26.48 6.67
CA GLU A 41 -5.39 -25.95 7.98
C GLU A 41 -4.26 -25.05 8.48
N MET A 42 -4.55 -24.21 9.48
CA MET A 42 -3.53 -23.46 10.22
C MET A 42 -3.16 -24.21 11.49
N SER A 43 -1.89 -24.19 11.87
CA SER A 43 -1.50 -24.61 13.22
C SER A 43 -2.15 -23.68 14.26
N LYS A 44 -2.25 -24.15 15.51
CA LYS A 44 -2.88 -23.37 16.59
C LYS A 44 -2.14 -22.05 16.81
N GLU A 45 -0.82 -22.10 16.72
CA GLU A 45 0.11 -20.98 16.84
C GLU A 45 -0.14 -19.96 15.71
N ALA A 46 -0.28 -20.41 14.47
CA ALA A 46 -0.62 -19.56 13.33
C ALA A 46 -1.99 -18.90 13.49
N LEU A 47 -2.98 -19.64 13.97
CA LEU A 47 -4.32 -19.11 14.24
C LEU A 47 -4.29 -18.06 15.36
N PHE A 48 -3.59 -18.31 16.47
CA PHE A 48 -3.44 -17.33 17.54
C PHE A 48 -2.73 -16.07 17.06
N LYS A 49 -1.68 -16.22 16.24
CA LYS A 49 -0.99 -15.08 15.65
C LYS A 49 -1.90 -14.29 14.72
N MET A 50 -2.75 -14.96 13.93
CA MET A 50 -3.74 -14.28 13.09
C MET A 50 -4.73 -13.46 13.92
N ILE A 51 -5.22 -13.99 15.03
CA ILE A 51 -6.13 -13.29 15.95
C ILE A 51 -5.43 -12.07 16.59
N GLU A 52 -4.17 -12.23 17.01
CA GLU A 52 -3.34 -11.13 17.53
C GLU A 52 -3.21 -9.98 16.51
N ILE A 53 -2.89 -10.32 15.26
CA ILE A 53 -2.77 -9.34 14.17
C ILE A 53 -4.13 -8.66 13.90
N ASP A 54 -5.22 -9.43 13.79
CA ASP A 54 -6.55 -8.87 13.55
C ASP A 54 -6.97 -7.89 14.65
N THR A 55 -6.68 -8.23 15.91
CA THR A 55 -6.95 -7.38 17.08
C THR A 55 -6.20 -6.06 16.97
N ARG A 56 -4.89 -6.12 16.70
CA ARG A 56 -4.06 -4.92 16.50
C ARG A 56 -4.56 -4.06 15.34
N LEU A 57 -4.96 -4.68 14.23
CA LEU A 57 -5.52 -3.95 13.07
C LEU A 57 -6.87 -3.30 13.40
N CYS A 58 -7.72 -3.96 14.20
CA CYS A 58 -8.97 -3.39 14.68
C CYS A 58 -8.74 -2.17 15.58
N GLU A 59 -7.75 -2.21 16.45
CA GLU A 59 -7.38 -1.08 17.31
C GLU A 59 -6.94 0.12 16.47
N ILE A 60 -6.04 -0.08 15.51
CA ILE A 60 -5.61 0.97 14.57
C ILE A 60 -6.81 1.53 13.80
N GLN A 61 -7.72 0.66 13.33
CA GLN A 61 -8.90 1.08 12.58
C GLN A 61 -9.89 1.91 13.43
N ARG A 62 -9.98 1.63 14.73
CA ARG A 62 -10.85 2.37 15.66
C ARG A 62 -10.22 3.67 16.15
N GLY A 63 -8.88 3.75 16.17
CA GLY A 63 -8.16 4.95 16.61
C GLY A 63 -8.50 6.18 15.78
N ASP A 64 -8.51 7.35 16.42
CA ASP A 64 -8.79 8.63 15.76
C ASP A 64 -7.57 9.17 14.98
N ASP A 65 -6.40 8.56 15.16
CA ASP A 65 -5.14 8.96 14.53
C ASP A 65 -5.04 8.59 13.04
N GLU A 66 -5.94 7.73 12.55
CA GLU A 66 -5.93 7.25 11.18
C GLU A 66 -7.05 7.85 10.34
N THR A 67 -6.73 8.14 9.08
CA THR A 67 -7.70 8.70 8.15
C THR A 67 -8.71 7.64 7.70
N ASN A 68 -9.89 8.07 7.24
CA ASN A 68 -10.90 7.14 6.70
C ASN A 68 -10.37 6.33 5.51
N GLY A 69 -9.44 6.89 4.72
CA GLY A 69 -8.75 6.19 3.65
C GLY A 69 -7.96 5.00 4.17
N ILE A 70 -7.17 5.21 5.23
CA ILE A 70 -6.39 4.15 5.87
C ILE A 70 -7.26 3.13 6.59
N LYS A 71 -8.28 3.57 7.33
CA LYS A 71 -9.24 2.66 7.99
C LYS A 71 -9.90 1.69 7.01
N ASN A 72 -10.28 2.17 5.82
CA ASN A 72 -10.83 1.34 4.75
C ASN A 72 -9.77 0.41 4.13
N TYR A 73 -8.53 0.88 4.00
CA TYR A 73 -7.44 0.07 3.47
C TYR A 73 -7.05 -1.07 4.43
N ILE A 74 -7.00 -0.80 5.74
CA ILE A 74 -6.78 -1.79 6.78
C ILE A 74 -7.84 -2.90 6.72
N ASN A 75 -9.12 -2.54 6.54
CA ASN A 75 -10.18 -3.54 6.38
C ASN A 75 -9.91 -4.53 5.24
N LYS A 76 -9.37 -4.04 4.11
CA LYS A 76 -8.95 -4.91 3.01
C LYS A 76 -7.77 -5.79 3.40
N MET A 77 -6.77 -5.22 4.08
CA MET A 77 -5.59 -5.96 4.52
C MET A 77 -5.92 -7.10 5.47
N LYS A 78 -6.91 -6.95 6.35
CA LYS A 78 -7.44 -8.04 7.19
C LYS A 78 -7.88 -9.25 6.35
N THR A 79 -8.60 -8.99 5.24
CA THR A 79 -9.02 -10.04 4.30
C THR A 79 -7.86 -10.64 3.51
N TYR A 80 -6.79 -9.87 3.25
CA TYR A 80 -5.61 -10.35 2.54
C TYR A 80 -4.62 -11.10 3.43
N LEU A 81 -4.60 -10.86 4.75
CA LEU A 81 -3.69 -11.53 5.69
C LEU A 81 -3.68 -13.07 5.54
N PRO A 82 -4.82 -13.79 5.64
CA PRO A 82 -4.82 -15.25 5.49
C PRO A 82 -4.47 -15.68 4.06
N ARG A 83 -4.73 -14.84 3.05
CA ARG A 83 -4.36 -15.12 1.65
C ARG A 83 -2.85 -15.03 1.45
N PHE A 84 -2.18 -14.05 2.07
CA PHE A 84 -0.73 -13.95 2.05
C PHE A 84 -0.09 -15.14 2.75
N ALA A 85 -0.61 -15.56 3.91
CA ALA A 85 -0.13 -16.75 4.60
C ALA A 85 -0.26 -18.02 3.71
N LEU A 86 -1.40 -18.17 3.04
CA LEU A 86 -1.61 -19.27 2.08
C LEU A 86 -0.64 -19.22 0.89
N LEU A 87 -0.43 -18.04 0.30
CA LEU A 87 0.51 -17.89 -0.82
C LEU A 87 1.94 -18.21 -0.41
N LEU A 88 2.36 -17.76 0.78
CA LEU A 88 3.68 -18.07 1.32
C LEU A 88 3.83 -19.57 1.57
N PHE A 89 2.82 -20.22 2.16
CA PHE A 89 2.80 -21.67 2.32
C PHE A 89 2.92 -22.39 0.97
N ILE A 90 2.15 -21.99 -0.04
CA ILE A 90 2.22 -22.62 -1.37
C ILE A 90 3.63 -22.46 -1.96
N ILE A 91 4.22 -21.27 -1.86
CA ILE A 91 5.59 -21.04 -2.33
C ILE A 91 6.55 -22.01 -1.63
N ASP A 92 6.54 -22.06 -0.30
CA ASP A 92 7.49 -22.90 0.42
C ASP A 92 7.23 -24.39 0.17
N TYR A 93 5.96 -24.83 0.07
CA TYR A 93 5.61 -26.21 -0.27
C TYR A 93 6.19 -26.67 -1.62
N PHE A 94 6.34 -25.77 -2.58
CA PHE A 94 6.92 -26.08 -3.89
C PHE A 94 8.45 -25.96 -3.95
N TYR A 95 9.09 -25.19 -3.05
CA TYR A 95 10.54 -24.94 -3.09
C TYR A 95 11.34 -25.53 -1.94
N ASP A 96 10.70 -25.91 -0.85
CA ASP A 96 11.33 -26.51 0.31
C ASP A 96 10.96 -27.98 0.39
N GLU A 97 11.92 -28.85 0.07
CA GLU A 97 11.79 -30.30 0.16
C GLU A 97 11.50 -30.79 1.60
N ASN A 98 11.64 -29.92 2.61
CA ASN A 98 11.39 -30.23 4.02
C ASN A 98 9.96 -29.93 4.47
N ILE A 99 9.12 -29.31 3.64
CA ILE A 99 7.71 -29.10 3.96
C ILE A 99 6.92 -30.34 3.54
N ALA A 100 6.84 -31.29 4.46
CA ALA A 100 6.03 -32.50 4.30
C ALA A 100 4.57 -32.31 4.75
N ASP A 101 4.30 -31.29 5.57
CA ASP A 101 3.00 -31.06 6.19
C ASP A 101 2.14 -30.07 5.39
N THR A 102 0.87 -30.43 5.19
CA THR A 102 -0.15 -29.59 4.54
C THR A 102 -0.75 -28.58 5.53
N MET A 103 0.11 -27.88 6.28
CA MET A 103 -0.28 -26.98 7.37
C MET A 103 0.39 -25.61 7.28
N ILE A 104 -0.40 -24.56 7.43
CA ILE A 104 0.09 -23.18 7.52
C ILE A 104 0.62 -22.97 8.93
N GLU A 105 1.95 -22.95 9.03
CA GLU A 105 2.67 -22.70 10.27
C GLU A 105 2.78 -21.23 10.69
N LEU A 106 3.17 -21.01 11.95
CA LEU A 106 3.36 -19.70 12.56
C LEU A 106 4.25 -18.76 11.71
N ASP A 107 5.32 -19.29 11.14
CA ASP A 107 6.27 -18.51 10.35
C ASP A 107 5.62 -17.90 9.10
N HIS A 108 4.74 -18.63 8.41
CA HIS A 108 3.96 -18.10 7.28
C HIS A 108 3.09 -16.91 7.72
N MET A 109 2.51 -16.98 8.93
CA MET A 109 1.69 -15.90 9.48
C MET A 109 2.53 -14.68 9.88
N VAL A 110 3.74 -14.89 10.42
CA VAL A 110 4.69 -13.81 10.73
C VAL A 110 5.14 -13.09 9.45
N ARG A 111 5.47 -13.83 8.39
CA ARG A 111 5.81 -13.24 7.08
C ARG A 111 4.61 -12.55 6.44
N ALA A 112 3.40 -13.10 6.58
CA ALA A 112 2.16 -12.45 6.13
C ALA A 112 1.91 -11.12 6.86
N GLU A 113 2.18 -11.04 8.17
CA GLU A 113 2.14 -9.80 8.94
C GLU A 113 3.10 -8.74 8.39
N GLN A 114 4.32 -9.14 8.03
CA GLN A 114 5.31 -8.23 7.44
C GLN A 114 4.79 -7.64 6.13
N LEU A 115 4.19 -8.46 5.26
CA LEU A 115 3.57 -8.00 4.01
C LEU A 115 2.44 -7.02 4.27
N VAL A 116 1.52 -7.35 5.20
CA VAL A 116 0.41 -6.45 5.58
C VAL A 116 0.95 -5.11 6.10
N ASN A 117 1.93 -5.13 6.99
CA ASN A 117 2.53 -3.91 7.55
C ASN A 117 3.19 -3.06 6.45
N TYR A 118 3.90 -3.67 5.50
CA TYR A 118 4.49 -2.99 4.35
C TYR A 118 3.43 -2.27 3.50
N PHE A 119 2.34 -2.96 3.17
CA PHE A 119 1.25 -2.39 2.38
C PHE A 119 0.53 -1.25 3.12
N ILE A 120 0.26 -1.40 4.42
CA ILE A 120 -0.35 -0.34 5.23
C ILE A 120 0.55 0.89 5.28
N ASN A 121 1.85 0.72 5.53
CA ASN A 121 2.80 1.84 5.60
C ASN A 121 2.95 2.56 4.25
N SER A 122 2.97 1.81 3.15
CA SER A 122 2.99 2.38 1.80
C SER A 122 1.71 3.16 1.51
N ALA A 123 0.56 2.62 1.91
CA ALA A 123 -0.72 3.29 1.78
C ALA A 123 -0.79 4.59 2.59
N ARG A 124 -0.26 4.61 3.82
CA ARG A 124 -0.18 5.84 4.65
C ARG A 124 0.50 6.99 3.91
N GLY A 125 1.60 6.72 3.20
CA GLY A 125 2.25 7.73 2.37
C GLY A 125 1.32 8.27 1.28
N ILE A 126 0.69 7.38 0.50
CA ILE A 126 -0.17 7.74 -0.62
C ILE A 126 -1.42 8.51 -0.17
N PHE A 127 -2.09 8.02 0.88
CA PHE A 127 -3.33 8.65 1.36
C PHE A 127 -3.07 10.01 2.00
N ASN A 128 -2.00 10.15 2.79
CA ASN A 128 -1.63 11.45 3.37
C ASN A 128 -1.33 12.49 2.29
N ASP A 129 -0.63 12.11 1.22
CA ASP A 129 -0.36 13.02 0.10
C ASP A 129 -1.64 13.39 -0.65
N SER A 130 -2.56 12.44 -0.81
CA SER A 130 -3.85 12.67 -1.44
C SER A 130 -4.75 13.61 -0.62
N GLU A 131 -4.78 13.46 0.70
CA GLU A 131 -5.59 14.28 1.60
C GLU A 131 -5.05 15.71 1.70
N LYS A 132 -3.73 15.87 1.85
CA LYS A 132 -3.08 17.19 1.76
C LYS A 132 -3.41 17.89 0.44
N THR A 133 -3.36 17.15 -0.67
CA THR A 133 -3.69 17.70 -1.99
C THR A 133 -5.16 18.12 -2.06
N ASN A 134 -6.07 17.31 -1.54
CA ASN A 134 -7.50 17.63 -1.50
C ASN A 134 -7.79 18.84 -0.61
N GLU A 135 -7.19 18.93 0.57
CA GLU A 135 -7.36 20.05 1.48
C GLU A 135 -6.91 21.37 0.83
N ILE A 136 -5.71 21.40 0.27
CA ILE A 136 -5.19 22.58 -0.44
C ILE A 136 -6.10 22.93 -1.64
N ASN A 137 -6.63 21.95 -2.37
CA ASN A 137 -7.56 22.19 -3.47
C ASN A 137 -8.88 22.83 -3.01
N VAL A 138 -9.45 22.37 -1.89
CA VAL A 138 -10.68 22.96 -1.31
C VAL A 138 -10.40 24.40 -0.89
N VAL A 139 -9.32 24.63 -0.16
CA VAL A 139 -8.91 25.96 0.30
C VAL A 139 -8.66 26.90 -0.89
N ASN A 140 -7.96 26.43 -1.93
CA ASN A 140 -7.71 27.19 -3.15
C ASN A 140 -9.01 27.51 -3.92
N ARG A 141 -9.98 26.59 -3.95
CA ARG A 141 -11.29 26.84 -4.58
C ARG A 141 -12.05 27.95 -3.86
N ILE A 142 -12.07 27.94 -2.53
CA ILE A 142 -12.69 28.99 -1.71
C ILE A 142 -12.01 30.35 -1.98
N MET A 143 -10.68 30.38 -2.02
CA MET A 143 -9.92 31.61 -2.32
C MET A 143 -10.23 32.17 -3.71
N LYS A 144 -10.38 31.30 -4.72
CA LYS A 144 -10.79 31.71 -6.07
C LYS A 144 -12.21 32.29 -6.09
N GLN A 145 -13.14 31.69 -5.34
CA GLN A 145 -14.50 32.23 -5.20
C GLN A 145 -14.50 33.59 -4.50
N GLN A 146 -13.54 33.84 -3.60
CA GLN A 146 -13.32 35.15 -2.97
C GLN A 146 -12.59 36.16 -3.88
N GLY A 147 -12.26 35.80 -5.13
CA GLY A 147 -11.61 36.70 -6.08
C GLY A 147 -10.12 36.94 -5.83
N MET A 148 -9.46 36.14 -4.97
CA MET A 148 -8.05 36.31 -4.66
C MET A 148 -7.17 36.06 -5.89
N THR A 149 -6.14 36.89 -6.05
CA THR A 149 -5.10 36.71 -7.07
C THR A 149 -4.25 35.47 -6.79
N LYS A 150 -3.57 34.93 -7.81
CA LYS A 150 -2.64 33.80 -7.64
C LYS A 150 -1.55 34.09 -6.59
N MET A 151 -1.06 35.32 -6.53
CA MET A 151 -0.04 35.71 -5.56
C MET A 151 -0.57 35.64 -4.12
N GLU A 152 -1.79 36.14 -3.88
CA GLU A 152 -2.43 36.08 -2.56
C GLU A 152 -2.74 34.65 -2.15
N GLN A 153 -3.19 33.80 -3.09
CA GLN A 153 -3.40 32.38 -2.85
C GLN A 153 -2.11 31.69 -2.39
N ILE A 154 -0.99 31.93 -3.08
CA ILE A 154 0.33 31.36 -2.73
C ILE A 154 0.73 31.76 -1.30
N LYS A 155 0.63 33.05 -0.97
CA LYS A 155 1.01 33.56 0.36
C LYS A 155 0.14 32.96 1.46
N LYS A 156 -1.17 32.90 1.25
CA LYS A 156 -2.12 32.40 2.25
C LYS A 156 -2.00 30.88 2.47
N LEU A 157 -1.71 30.12 1.42
CA LEU A 157 -1.38 28.69 1.56
C LEU A 157 -0.06 28.48 2.32
N HIS A 158 0.96 29.29 2.06
CA HIS A 158 2.22 29.19 2.79
C HIS A 158 2.06 29.57 4.27
N GLN A 159 1.25 30.58 4.58
CA GLN A 159 0.89 30.93 5.97
C GLN A 159 0.15 29.81 6.70
N LYS A 160 -0.57 28.96 5.97
CA LYS A 160 -1.21 27.75 6.49
C LYS A 160 -0.23 26.57 6.67
N GLY A 161 1.04 26.74 6.32
CA GLY A 161 2.11 25.75 6.54
C GLY A 161 2.37 24.81 5.36
N TYR A 162 1.75 25.01 4.19
CA TYR A 162 1.99 24.16 3.03
C TYR A 162 3.32 24.49 2.34
N SER A 163 4.00 23.45 1.84
CA SER A 163 5.30 23.60 1.18
C SER A 163 5.17 24.32 -0.17
N GLY A 164 6.23 25.03 -0.59
CA GLY A 164 6.26 25.68 -1.89
C GLY A 164 6.09 24.70 -3.07
N VAL A 165 6.52 23.44 -2.89
CA VAL A 165 6.37 22.37 -3.90
C VAL A 165 4.90 21.98 -4.06
N ASP A 166 4.17 21.80 -2.96
CA ASP A 166 2.75 21.43 -2.99
C ASP A 166 1.90 22.57 -3.56
N ILE A 167 2.21 23.80 -3.17
CA ILE A 167 1.55 25.01 -3.68
C ILE A 167 1.74 25.13 -5.20
N ALA A 168 2.96 24.91 -5.70
CA ALA A 168 3.28 25.00 -7.13
C ALA A 168 2.47 23.99 -7.96
N LYS A 169 2.38 22.74 -7.48
CA LYS A 169 1.58 21.68 -8.13
C LYS A 169 0.11 22.08 -8.24
N ILE A 170 -0.48 22.60 -7.16
CA ILE A 170 -1.93 22.82 -7.06
C ILE A 170 -2.38 24.12 -7.73
N ILE A 171 -1.61 25.20 -7.59
CA ILE A 171 -1.89 26.47 -8.28
C ILE A 171 -1.49 26.38 -9.77
N LYS A 172 -0.89 25.25 -10.20
CA LYS A 172 -0.39 25.02 -11.56
C LYS A 172 0.51 26.17 -11.98
N SER A 173 1.49 26.49 -11.14
CA SER A 173 2.45 27.58 -11.36
C SER A 173 3.87 27.04 -11.23
N PRO A 174 4.84 27.56 -12.00
CA PRO A 174 6.22 27.13 -11.90
C PRO A 174 6.76 27.28 -10.47
N ALA A 175 7.55 26.30 -10.00
CA ALA A 175 8.14 26.35 -8.67
C ALA A 175 9.03 27.59 -8.45
N SER A 176 9.68 28.07 -9.52
CA SER A 176 10.44 29.32 -9.53
C SER A 176 9.57 30.55 -9.28
N TYR A 177 8.35 30.58 -9.83
CA TYR A 177 7.39 31.65 -9.59
C TYR A 177 6.90 31.65 -8.15
N VAL A 178 6.54 30.48 -7.62
CA VAL A 178 6.13 30.33 -6.21
C VAL A 178 7.26 30.79 -5.28
N SER A 179 8.49 30.34 -5.53
CA SER A 179 9.66 30.73 -4.74
C SER A 179 9.88 32.25 -4.74
N LYS A 180 9.73 32.90 -5.90
CA LYS A 180 9.84 34.36 -6.03
C LYS A 180 8.75 35.10 -5.24
N VAL A 181 7.52 34.59 -5.24
CA VAL A 181 6.40 35.16 -4.47
C VAL A 181 6.66 35.04 -2.97
N LEU A 182 7.22 33.91 -2.51
CA LEU A 182 7.53 33.68 -1.10
C LEU A 182 8.75 34.48 -0.62
N SER A 183 9.77 34.67 -1.46
CA SER A 183 10.95 35.48 -1.14
C SER A 183 10.61 36.96 -1.00
N ASN A 184 9.68 37.48 -1.81
CA ASN A 184 9.22 38.87 -1.78
C ASN A 184 8.17 39.15 -0.69
N SER A 185 7.98 38.21 0.24
CA SER A 185 6.97 38.27 1.29
C SER A 185 7.56 38.25 2.70
N LYS A 186 8.89 38.23 2.82
CA LYS A 186 9.66 38.59 4.01
C LYS A 186 9.86 40.09 4.05
#